data_AF-A0AAV1EBJ3-F1
#
_entry.id   AF-A0AAV1EBJ3-F1
#
_cell.length_a   1.000
_cell.length_b   1.000
_cell.length_c   1.000
_cell.angle_alpha   90.00
_cell.angle_beta   90.00
_cell.angle_gamma   90.00
#
_symmetry.space_group_name_H-M   'P 1'
#
loop_
_entity.id
_entity.type
_entity.pdbx_description
1 polymer ?
#
loop_
_entity_poly.entity_id
_entity_poly.type
_entity_poly.pdbx_seq_one_letter_code
_entity_poly.pdbx_strand_id
1 'polypeptide(L)'
;MEMFVKRAPKQVVDAMRLTVTNMIGTLPPQFFAVTVTTVAENLAQLMYSVLMTGYMFRNAQYRVELQQSLEQVALPEPQNKDVPDFAPGTQKKVTGEVIRWNNVSGAEKLDAVKYIELLEAEIEELNRQIEKKSTEESNDILEYLKTLEPENLQELTSTAGEDVILAMNTFIKRLLAVSPSQMKTSVTETSAPELAKLLYWLMVVGYSIRNIEVRFDMDRILGNPPKLAELPPGEDL
;
A
#
# COMPACT_ATOMS: atom_id res chain seq x y z
N MET A 1 3.62 17.19 -10.37
CA MET A 1 3.05 15.98 -9.68
C MET A 1 2.06 15.16 -10.53
N GLU A 2 1.31 15.77 -11.44
CA GLU A 2 0.21 15.09 -12.17
C GLU A 2 0.64 13.89 -13.04
N MET A 3 1.85 13.94 -13.59
CA MET A 3 2.38 12.86 -14.43
C MET A 3 2.58 11.56 -13.66
N PHE A 4 2.89 11.65 -12.36
CA PHE A 4 2.97 10.47 -11.48
C PHE A 4 1.58 9.92 -11.20
N VAL A 5 0.63 10.77 -10.80
CA VAL A 5 -0.75 10.37 -10.50
C VAL A 5 -1.42 9.69 -11.70
N LYS A 6 -1.08 10.09 -12.93
CA LYS A 6 -1.59 9.49 -14.16
C LYS A 6 -0.96 8.14 -14.52
N ARG A 7 0.26 7.84 -14.03
CA ARG A 7 1.05 6.67 -14.45
C ARG A 7 1.26 5.64 -13.34
N ALA A 8 1.23 6.06 -12.08
CA ALA A 8 1.38 5.19 -10.94
C ALA A 8 0.08 4.40 -10.67
N PRO A 9 0.17 3.21 -10.06
CA PRO A 9 -1.01 2.47 -9.65
C PRO A 9 -1.85 3.29 -8.68
N LYS A 10 -3.18 3.24 -8.85
CA LYS A 10 -4.13 3.96 -7.99
C LYS A 10 -3.94 3.60 -6.51
N GLN A 11 -3.73 2.31 -6.22
CA GLN A 11 -3.48 1.82 -4.87
C GLN A 11 -2.29 2.51 -4.18
N VAL A 12 -1.21 2.80 -4.92
CA VAL A 12 -0.04 3.51 -4.38
C VAL A 12 -0.36 4.98 -4.15
N VAL A 13 -1.05 5.62 -5.09
CA VAL A 13 -1.44 7.04 -4.98
C VAL A 13 -2.34 7.26 -3.76
N ASP A 14 -3.31 6.38 -3.56
CA ASP A 14 -4.27 6.46 -2.46
C ASP A 14 -3.61 6.14 -1.12
N ALA A 15 -2.71 5.14 -1.09
CA ALA A 15 -1.87 4.86 0.07
C ALA A 15 -1.01 6.07 0.47
N MET A 16 -0.34 6.71 -0.49
CA MET A 16 0.47 7.91 -0.23
C MET A 16 -0.37 9.07 0.29
N ARG A 17 -1.55 9.31 -0.30
CA ARG A 17 -2.48 10.35 0.16
C ARG A 17 -2.95 10.10 1.58
N LEU A 18 -3.31 8.85 1.90
CA LEU A 18 -3.75 8.48 3.24
C LEU A 18 -2.63 8.67 4.26
N THR A 19 -1.39 8.26 3.95
CA THR A 19 -0.24 8.47 4.84
C THR A 19 -0.01 9.95 5.14
N VAL A 20 -0.01 10.82 4.12
CA VAL A 20 0.16 12.26 4.32
C VAL A 20 -0.99 12.86 5.13
N THR A 21 -2.22 12.44 4.83
CA THR A 21 -3.42 12.88 5.54
C THR A 21 -3.37 12.47 7.01
N ASN A 22 -2.88 11.27 7.32
CA ASN A 22 -2.72 10.79 8.70
C ASN A 22 -1.63 11.56 9.46
N MET A 23 -0.57 12.01 8.77
CA MET A 23 0.52 12.78 9.40
C MET A 23 0.14 14.23 9.70
N ILE A 24 -0.63 14.88 8.82
CA ILE A 24 -0.97 16.30 8.92
C ILE A 24 -2.34 16.53 9.59
N GLY A 25 -3.25 15.54 9.47
CA GLY A 25 -4.64 15.63 9.91
C GLY A 25 -5.58 16.15 8.82
N THR A 26 -6.88 16.19 9.15
CA THR A 26 -7.98 16.50 8.22
C THR A 26 -8.67 17.83 8.51
N LEU A 27 -7.91 18.84 8.96
CA LEU A 27 -8.49 20.15 9.29
C LEU A 27 -8.87 20.94 8.03
N PRO A 28 -10.11 21.45 7.92
CA PRO A 28 -10.54 22.23 6.76
C PRO A 28 -9.70 23.51 6.58
N PRO A 29 -8.92 23.65 5.50
CA PRO A 29 -8.01 24.79 5.33
C PRO A 29 -8.77 26.12 5.10
N GLN A 30 -10.04 26.06 4.70
CA GLN A 30 -10.90 27.24 4.54
C GLN A 30 -11.27 27.91 5.87
N PHE A 31 -11.21 27.18 6.98
CA PHE A 31 -11.57 27.68 8.32
C PHE A 31 -10.39 27.70 9.29
N PHE A 32 -9.32 26.95 9.01
CA PHE A 32 -8.19 26.76 9.91
C PHE A 32 -6.86 27.05 9.21
N ALA A 33 -6.08 27.98 9.77
CA ALA A 33 -4.68 28.18 9.42
C ALA A 33 -3.82 27.39 10.41
N VAL A 34 -3.30 26.25 9.96
CA VAL A 34 -2.43 25.39 10.77
C VAL A 34 -0.99 25.63 10.33
N THR A 35 -0.16 26.03 11.28
CA THR A 35 1.27 26.24 11.06
C THR A 35 2.07 25.24 11.88
N VAL A 36 3.06 24.62 11.26
CA VAL A 36 3.96 23.64 11.87
C VAL A 36 5.32 24.28 12.05
N THR A 37 5.81 24.30 13.29
CA THR A 37 7.12 24.83 13.65
C THR A 37 7.98 23.69 14.16
N THR A 38 9.17 23.52 13.59
CA THR A 38 10.10 22.45 13.98
C THR A 38 11.54 22.87 13.79
N VAL A 39 12.47 22.11 14.37
CA VAL A 39 13.90 22.27 14.14
C VAL A 39 14.29 21.58 12.84
N ALA A 40 15.22 22.17 12.07
CA ALA A 40 15.66 21.65 10.78
C ALA A 40 16.16 20.20 10.85
N GLU A 41 16.81 19.79 11.95
CA GLU A 41 17.20 18.38 12.17
C GLU A 41 16.00 17.44 12.23
N ASN A 42 14.95 17.79 12.97
CA ASN A 42 13.74 16.97 13.08
C ASN A 42 12.97 16.95 11.74
N LEU A 43 12.95 18.07 11.01
CA LEU A 43 12.37 18.11 9.67
C LEU A 43 13.15 17.20 8.71
N ALA A 44 14.49 17.22 8.75
CA ALA A 44 15.33 16.35 7.92
C ALA A 44 15.03 14.87 8.18
N GLN A 45 14.87 14.48 9.45
CA GLN A 45 14.52 13.11 9.83
C GLN A 45 13.13 12.73 9.32
N LEU A 46 12.14 13.62 9.43
CA LEU A 46 10.81 13.40 8.87
C LEU A 46 10.87 13.23 7.35
N MET A 47 11.59 14.11 6.65
CA MET A 47 11.77 14.03 5.19
C MET A 47 12.42 12.70 4.78
N TYR A 48 13.43 12.23 5.52
CA TYR A 48 14.08 10.94 5.28
C TYR A 48 13.11 9.78 5.47
N SER A 49 12.36 9.76 6.59
CA SER A 49 11.35 8.73 6.86
C SER A 49 10.29 8.68 5.76
N VAL A 50 9.86 9.84 5.26
CA VAL A 50 8.86 9.95 4.19
C VAL A 50 9.42 9.49 2.84
N LEU A 51 10.69 9.78 2.53
CA LEU A 51 11.38 9.21 1.36
C LEU A 51 11.46 7.68 1.43
N MET A 52 11.85 7.14 2.59
CA MET A 52 11.92 5.69 2.82
C MET A 52 10.54 5.03 2.74
N THR A 53 9.48 5.73 3.17
CA THR A 53 8.09 5.25 3.03
C THR A 53 7.70 5.17 1.55
N GLY A 54 8.08 6.16 0.74
CA GLY A 54 7.89 6.11 -0.71
C GLY A 54 8.63 4.94 -1.38
N TYR A 55 9.88 4.72 -0.96
CA TYR A 55 10.70 3.58 -1.40
C TYR A 55 10.05 2.23 -1.03
N MET A 56 9.59 2.11 0.21
CA MET A 56 8.88 0.94 0.72
C MET A 56 7.61 0.64 -0.09
N PHE A 57 6.83 1.66 -0.47
CA PHE A 57 5.63 1.45 -1.29
C PHE A 57 5.95 0.79 -2.63
N ARG A 58 7.08 1.13 -3.26
CA ARG A 58 7.47 0.45 -4.50
C ARG A 58 7.85 -1.01 -4.26
N ASN A 59 8.56 -1.29 -3.17
CA ASN A 59 8.91 -2.67 -2.82
C ASN A 59 7.68 -3.51 -2.47
N ALA A 60 6.74 -2.95 -1.71
CA ALA A 60 5.48 -3.61 -1.38
C ALA A 60 4.68 -3.91 -2.65
N GLN A 61 4.55 -2.93 -3.55
CA GLN A 61 3.87 -3.12 -4.83
C GLN A 61 4.51 -4.26 -5.63
N TYR A 62 5.83 -4.29 -5.78
CA TYR A 62 6.51 -5.37 -6.50
C TYR A 62 6.24 -6.75 -5.89
N ARG A 63 6.21 -6.86 -4.55
CA ARG A 63 5.91 -8.12 -3.88
C ARG A 63 4.46 -8.56 -4.12
N VAL A 64 3.49 -7.65 -4.03
CA VAL A 64 2.07 -7.93 -4.28
C VAL A 64 1.84 -8.32 -5.74
N GLU A 65 2.40 -7.59 -6.70
CA GLU A 65 2.31 -7.93 -8.13
C GLU A 65 2.91 -9.30 -8.45
N LEU A 66 4.02 -9.65 -7.79
CA LEU A 66 4.64 -10.96 -7.93
C LEU A 66 3.78 -12.08 -7.35
N GLN A 67 3.20 -11.87 -6.16
CA GLN A 67 2.28 -12.83 -5.53
C GLN A 67 1.07 -13.10 -6.44
N GLN A 68 0.42 -12.05 -6.94
CA GLN A 68 -0.71 -12.18 -7.86
C GLN A 68 -0.32 -12.89 -9.16
N SER A 69 0.86 -12.60 -9.71
CA SER A 69 1.36 -13.26 -10.92
C SER A 69 1.66 -14.75 -10.69
N LEU A 70 2.19 -15.09 -9.51
CA LEU A 70 2.48 -16.47 -9.14
C LEU A 70 1.22 -17.26 -8.80
N GLU A 71 0.20 -16.65 -8.21
CA GLU A 71 -1.12 -17.29 -7.98
C GLU A 71 -1.84 -17.61 -9.29
N GLN A 72 -1.69 -16.77 -10.32
CA GLN A 72 -2.22 -17.06 -11.66
C GLN A 72 -1.50 -18.21 -12.36
N VAL A 73 -0.22 -18.43 -12.03
CA VAL A 73 0.62 -19.49 -12.61
C VAL A 73 0.58 -20.77 -11.78
N ALA A 74 0.32 -20.65 -10.47
CA ALA A 74 0.01 -21.77 -9.62
C ALA A 74 -1.19 -22.47 -10.24
N LEU A 75 -0.97 -23.70 -10.70
CA LEU A 75 -2.04 -24.59 -11.14
C LEU A 75 -3.18 -24.46 -10.12
N PRO A 76 -4.45 -24.35 -10.55
CA PRO A 76 -5.56 -24.38 -9.61
C PRO A 76 -5.27 -25.54 -8.66
N GLU A 77 -5.30 -25.27 -7.35
CA GLU A 77 -5.11 -26.30 -6.31
C GLU A 77 -5.77 -27.56 -6.84
N PRO A 78 -5.09 -28.73 -6.85
CA PRO A 78 -5.64 -29.92 -7.44
C PRO A 78 -7.02 -30.06 -6.85
N GLN A 79 -8.03 -29.73 -7.67
CA GLN A 79 -9.41 -29.84 -7.26
C GLN A 79 -9.48 -31.29 -6.86
N ASN A 80 -9.70 -31.54 -5.57
CA ASN A 80 -9.94 -32.90 -5.12
C ASN A 80 -11.09 -33.35 -6.01
N LYS A 81 -10.78 -34.17 -7.02
CA LYS A 81 -11.77 -34.66 -8.01
C LYS A 81 -12.83 -35.54 -7.34
N ASP A 82 -12.67 -35.73 -6.04
CA ASP A 82 -13.57 -36.41 -5.13
C ASP A 82 -14.53 -35.45 -4.36
N VAL A 83 -14.52 -34.14 -4.64
CA VAL A 83 -15.65 -33.27 -4.24
C VAL A 83 -16.73 -33.44 -5.30
N PRO A 84 -17.89 -34.04 -4.98
CA PRO A 84 -19.00 -34.13 -5.92
C PRO A 84 -19.38 -32.71 -6.34
N ASP A 85 -19.43 -32.50 -7.66
CA ASP A 85 -19.80 -31.27 -8.36
C ASP A 85 -20.93 -30.52 -7.63
N PHE A 86 -20.58 -29.56 -6.76
CA PHE A 86 -21.56 -28.72 -6.08
C PHE A 86 -21.98 -27.64 -7.08
N ALA A 87 -22.98 -27.95 -7.90
CA ALA A 87 -23.64 -26.95 -8.72
C ALA A 87 -24.85 -26.37 -7.95
N PRO A 88 -24.91 -25.05 -7.70
CA PRO A 88 -26.03 -24.41 -7.02
C PRO A 88 -27.38 -24.86 -7.58
N GLY A 89 -28.28 -25.33 -6.72
CA GLY A 89 -29.62 -25.81 -7.12
C GLY A 89 -29.71 -27.25 -7.65
N THR A 90 -28.60 -28.00 -7.79
CA THR A 90 -28.63 -29.42 -8.22
C THR A 90 -28.80 -30.43 -7.08
N GLN A 91 -28.63 -30.00 -5.82
CA GLN A 91 -28.67 -30.87 -4.64
C GLN A 91 -30.07 -31.11 -4.05
N LYS A 92 -31.14 -30.99 -4.82
CA LYS A 92 -32.52 -31.16 -4.31
C LYS A 92 -32.96 -32.62 -4.09
N LYS A 93 -32.04 -33.59 -4.11
CA LYS A 93 -32.31 -35.04 -3.91
C LYS A 93 -31.82 -35.57 -2.56
N VAL A 94 -31.77 -34.72 -1.53
CA VAL A 94 -31.49 -35.16 -0.15
C VAL A 94 -32.78 -35.21 0.64
N THR A 95 -33.04 -36.38 1.25
CA THR A 95 -34.19 -36.61 2.13
C THR A 95 -33.66 -36.84 3.54
N GLY A 96 -34.00 -35.96 4.50
CA GLY A 96 -33.57 -36.12 5.89
C GLY A 96 -33.75 -34.87 6.75
N GLU A 97 -33.57 -35.02 8.06
CA GLU A 97 -33.51 -33.91 9.02
C GLU A 97 -32.04 -33.60 9.34
N VAL A 98 -31.68 -32.31 9.35
CA VAL A 98 -30.38 -31.81 9.81
C VAL A 98 -30.55 -31.21 11.20
N ILE A 99 -29.62 -31.51 12.10
CA ILE A 99 -29.57 -30.91 13.44
C ILE A 99 -28.63 -29.71 13.37
N ARG A 100 -29.18 -28.51 13.49
CA ARG A 100 -28.42 -27.27 13.63
C ARG A 100 -28.24 -26.97 15.12
N TRP A 101 -27.02 -26.72 15.54
CA TRP A 101 -26.75 -26.28 16.91
C TRP A 101 -26.79 -24.75 16.99
N ASN A 102 -27.69 -24.21 17.82
CA ASN A 102 -27.77 -22.79 18.11
C ASN A 102 -27.34 -22.54 19.57
N ASN A 103 -26.46 -21.56 19.80
CA ASN A 103 -25.93 -21.24 21.12
C ASN A 103 -26.98 -20.76 22.15
N VAL A 104 -28.19 -20.40 21.70
CA VAL A 104 -29.26 -19.88 22.57
C VAL A 104 -30.44 -20.86 22.71
N SER A 105 -30.82 -21.53 21.62
CA SER A 105 -31.98 -22.44 21.56
C SER A 105 -31.63 -23.94 21.57
N GLY A 106 -30.34 -24.30 21.51
CA GLY A 106 -29.88 -25.68 21.51
C GLY A 106 -29.98 -26.36 20.14
N ALA A 107 -30.19 -27.67 20.13
CA ALA A 107 -30.29 -28.46 18.91
C ALA A 107 -31.66 -28.27 18.22
N GLU A 108 -31.67 -27.61 17.06
CA GLU A 108 -32.85 -27.42 16.23
C GLU A 108 -32.86 -28.40 15.06
N LYS A 109 -33.99 -29.07 14.83
CA LYS A 109 -34.19 -29.96 13.68
C LYS A 109 -34.80 -29.18 12.52
N LEU A 110 -34.13 -29.21 11.38
CA LEU A 110 -34.57 -28.58 10.14
C LEU A 110 -34.61 -29.62 9.03
N ASP A 111 -35.54 -29.47 8.10
CA ASP A 111 -35.54 -30.27 6.88
C ASP A 111 -34.28 -29.98 6.07
N ALA A 112 -33.60 -31.02 5.58
CA ALA A 112 -32.33 -30.90 4.88
C ALA A 112 -32.43 -30.01 3.63
N VAL A 113 -33.53 -30.08 2.89
CA VAL A 113 -33.74 -29.27 1.68
C VAL A 113 -33.87 -27.80 2.05
N LYS A 114 -34.68 -27.51 3.07
CA LYS A 114 -34.87 -26.14 3.57
C LYS A 114 -33.59 -25.53 4.13
N TYR A 115 -32.74 -26.34 4.76
CA TYR A 115 -31.45 -25.88 5.29
C TYR A 115 -30.45 -25.58 4.19
N ILE A 116 -30.40 -26.39 3.12
CA ILE A 116 -29.55 -26.13 1.95
C ILE A 116 -29.96 -24.83 1.26
N GLU A 117 -31.25 -24.59 1.06
CA GLU A 117 -31.73 -23.34 0.44
C GLU A 117 -31.35 -22.10 1.28
N LEU A 118 -31.35 -22.22 2.62
CA LEU A 118 -30.93 -21.14 3.50
C LEU A 118 -29.42 -20.88 3.39
N LEU A 119 -28.61 -21.94 3.38
CA LEU A 119 -27.15 -21.82 3.23
C LEU A 119 -26.76 -21.30 1.84
N GLU A 120 -27.43 -21.73 0.77
CA GLU A 120 -27.19 -21.21 -0.58
C GLU A 120 -27.48 -19.71 -0.65
N ALA A 121 -28.59 -19.25 -0.05
CA ALA A 121 -28.92 -17.82 0.02
C ALA A 121 -27.94 -17.02 0.90
N GLU A 122 -27.46 -17.59 2.00
CA GLU A 122 -26.44 -16.97 2.85
C GLU A 122 -25.09 -16.86 2.12
N ILE A 123 -24.69 -17.90 1.38
CA ILE A 123 -23.49 -17.89 0.54
C ILE A 123 -23.60 -16.83 -0.57
N GLU A 124 -24.75 -16.73 -1.24
CA GLU A 124 -24.98 -15.73 -2.28
C GLU A 124 -24.86 -14.30 -1.73
N GLU A 125 -25.46 -14.02 -0.57
CA GLU A 125 -25.37 -12.71 0.06
C GLU A 125 -23.95 -12.42 0.61
N LEU A 126 -23.25 -13.41 1.17
CA LEU A 126 -21.85 -13.28 1.59
C LEU A 126 -20.94 -12.99 0.40
N ASN A 127 -21.11 -13.72 -0.73
CA ASN A 127 -20.35 -13.47 -1.95
C ASN A 127 -20.61 -12.07 -2.50
N ARG A 128 -21.86 -11.61 -2.47
CA ARG A 128 -22.22 -10.24 -2.86
C ARG A 128 -21.64 -9.18 -1.92
N GLN A 129 -21.52 -9.48 -0.63
CA GLN A 129 -20.82 -8.61 0.33
C GLN A 129 -19.31 -8.58 0.06
N ILE A 130 -18.71 -9.72 -0.29
CA ILE A 130 -17.29 -9.81 -0.69
C ILE A 130 -17.05 -9.02 -1.98
N GLU A 131 -17.90 -9.17 -3.00
CA GLU A 131 -17.81 -8.39 -4.24
C GLU A 131 -17.96 -6.89 -3.98
N LYS A 132 -18.91 -6.47 -3.14
CA LYS A 132 -19.03 -5.05 -2.77
C LYS A 132 -17.80 -4.56 -2.00
N LYS A 133 -17.26 -5.36 -1.08
CA LYS A 133 -16.08 -5.02 -0.28
C LYS A 133 -14.79 -5.02 -1.10
N SER A 134 -14.69 -5.85 -2.14
CA SER A 134 -13.58 -5.80 -3.11
C SER A 134 -13.72 -4.63 -4.08
N THR A 135 -14.95 -4.18 -4.34
CA THR A 135 -15.20 -2.95 -5.11
C THR A 135 -14.96 -1.69 -4.27
N GLU A 136 -15.17 -1.74 -2.95
CA GLU A 136 -14.83 -0.70 -1.97
C GLU A 136 -13.35 -0.79 -1.53
N GLU A 137 -12.44 -0.49 -2.46
CA GLU A 137 -11.12 0.12 -2.17
C GLU A 137 -10.34 -0.43 -0.95
N SER A 138 -10.30 -1.75 -0.69
CA SER A 138 -9.22 -2.25 0.16
C SER A 138 -7.93 -2.07 -0.63
N ASN A 139 -7.12 -1.10 -0.23
CA ASN A 139 -5.79 -0.95 -0.81
C ASN A 139 -4.98 -2.19 -0.42
N ASP A 140 -4.92 -3.20 -1.29
CA ASP A 140 -4.19 -4.45 -1.07
C ASP A 140 -2.76 -4.20 -0.57
N ILE A 141 -2.12 -3.12 -1.04
CA ILE A 141 -0.80 -2.69 -0.61
C ILE A 141 -0.81 -2.20 0.85
N LEU A 142 -1.81 -1.43 1.26
CA LEU A 142 -1.94 -0.99 2.66
C LEU A 142 -2.34 -2.14 3.58
N GLU A 143 -3.21 -3.03 3.12
CA GLU A 143 -3.57 -4.25 3.85
C GLU A 143 -2.33 -5.12 4.05
N TYR A 144 -1.58 -5.38 2.98
CA TYR A 144 -0.28 -6.04 3.02
C TYR A 144 0.64 -5.38 4.06
N LEU A 145 0.89 -4.07 3.96
CA LEU A 145 1.74 -3.35 4.91
C LEU A 145 1.23 -3.41 6.37
N LYS A 146 -0.08 -3.41 6.60
CA LYS A 146 -0.68 -3.54 7.94
C LYS A 146 -0.52 -4.94 8.52
N THR A 147 -0.47 -5.97 7.67
CA THR A 147 -0.29 -7.37 8.09
C THR A 147 1.18 -7.75 8.32
N LEU A 148 2.13 -6.95 7.83
CA LEU A 148 3.55 -7.22 8.01
C LEU A 148 4.02 -6.91 9.44
N GLU A 149 4.79 -7.84 9.99
CA GLU A 149 5.54 -7.63 11.22
C GLU A 149 6.62 -6.53 11.06
N PRO A 150 7.03 -5.85 12.15
CA PRO A 150 8.01 -4.76 12.10
C PRO A 150 9.34 -5.14 11.44
N GLU A 151 9.77 -6.39 11.61
CA GLU A 151 11.00 -6.93 11.02
C GLU A 151 10.89 -7.01 9.49
N ASN A 152 9.74 -7.45 8.97
CA ASN A 152 9.48 -7.52 7.54
C ASN A 152 9.31 -6.14 6.90
N LEU A 153 8.79 -5.16 7.65
CA LEU A 153 8.79 -3.76 7.22
C LEU A 153 10.21 -3.20 7.12
N GLN A 154 11.09 -3.60 8.03
CA GLN A 154 12.50 -3.23 7.98
C GLN A 154 13.18 -3.82 6.75
N GLU A 155 12.85 -5.04 6.31
CA GLU A 155 13.39 -5.60 5.05
C GLU A 155 13.05 -4.75 3.81
N LEU A 156 11.84 -4.19 3.76
CA LEU A 156 11.42 -3.35 2.63
C LEU A 156 12.21 -2.05 2.55
N THR A 157 12.91 -1.67 3.60
CA THR A 157 13.71 -0.44 3.68
C THR A 157 15.21 -0.72 3.78
N SER A 158 15.64 -1.86 4.32
CA SER A 158 17.05 -2.27 4.45
C SER A 158 17.67 -2.74 3.12
N THR A 159 16.84 -3.04 2.12
CA THR A 159 17.28 -3.36 0.75
C THR A 159 17.76 -2.15 -0.05
N ALA A 160 17.68 -0.94 0.50
CA ALA A 160 18.19 0.25 -0.17
C ALA A 160 19.72 0.22 -0.27
N GLY A 161 20.25 0.36 -1.48
CA GLY A 161 21.68 0.43 -1.73
C GLY A 161 22.33 1.65 -1.06
N GLU A 162 23.64 1.54 -0.79
CA GLU A 162 24.41 2.62 -0.16
C GLU A 162 24.33 3.93 -0.95
N ASP A 163 24.35 3.85 -2.28
CA ASP A 163 24.21 4.99 -3.19
C ASP A 163 22.85 5.68 -3.07
N VAL A 164 21.77 4.90 -2.87
CA VAL A 164 20.41 5.42 -2.67
C VAL A 164 20.33 6.20 -1.36
N ILE A 165 20.85 5.61 -0.28
CA ILE A 165 20.86 6.25 1.05
C ILE A 165 21.69 7.53 1.01
N LEU A 166 22.84 7.52 0.35
CA LEU A 166 23.69 8.70 0.16
C LEU A 166 22.97 9.79 -0.66
N ALA A 167 22.29 9.41 -1.74
CA ALA A 167 21.56 10.33 -2.59
C ALA A 167 20.39 10.98 -1.84
N MET A 168 19.60 10.22 -1.10
CA MET A 168 18.51 10.73 -0.26
C MET A 168 19.01 11.72 0.78
N ASN A 169 20.08 11.37 1.52
CA ASN A 169 20.66 12.25 2.53
C ASN A 169 21.23 13.54 1.94
N THR A 170 21.93 13.43 0.81
CA THR A 170 22.46 14.60 0.08
C THR A 170 21.34 15.49 -0.42
N PHE A 171 20.26 14.90 -0.94
CA PHE A 171 19.09 15.62 -1.43
C PHE A 171 18.37 16.40 -0.33
N ILE A 172 18.11 15.77 0.82
CA ILE A 172 17.48 16.45 1.98
C ILE A 172 18.35 17.62 2.45
N LYS A 173 19.66 17.42 2.57
CA LYS A 173 20.61 18.48 2.95
C LYS A 173 20.54 19.67 1.99
N ARG A 174 20.47 19.41 0.69
CA ARG A 174 20.32 20.47 -0.33
C ARG A 174 18.99 21.17 -0.22
N LEU A 175 17.90 20.42 -0.03
CA LEU A 175 16.55 20.98 0.05
C LEU A 175 16.35 21.89 1.26
N LEU A 176 16.94 21.53 2.40
CA LEU A 176 16.90 22.39 3.59
C LEU A 176 17.80 23.62 3.45
N ALA A 177 18.78 23.61 2.54
CA ALA A 177 19.77 24.69 2.36
C ALA A 177 20.48 25.11 3.67
N VAL A 178 20.49 24.23 4.69
CA VAL A 178 21.04 24.49 6.02
C VAL A 178 22.38 23.75 6.17
N SER A 179 23.40 24.46 6.66
CA SER A 179 24.70 23.85 6.98
C SER A 179 24.60 22.90 8.20
N PRO A 180 25.49 21.89 8.34
CA PRO A 180 25.42 20.93 9.46
C PRO A 180 25.42 21.58 10.85
N SER A 181 26.10 22.71 11.00
CA SER A 181 26.16 23.49 12.25
C SER A 181 24.85 24.23 12.58
N GLN A 182 24.04 24.53 11.57
CA GLN A 182 22.78 25.27 11.70
C GLN A 182 21.55 24.34 11.83
N MET A 183 21.69 23.04 11.54
CA MET A 183 20.56 22.08 11.62
C MET A 183 19.93 22.00 13.02
N LYS A 184 20.72 22.20 14.08
CA LYS A 184 20.26 22.09 15.48
C LYS A 184 19.56 23.34 16.01
N THR A 185 19.74 24.48 15.35
CA THR A 185 19.28 25.79 15.84
C THR A 185 18.32 26.49 14.87
N SER A 186 18.28 26.06 13.61
CA SER A 186 17.39 26.64 12.60
C SER A 186 15.98 26.12 12.82
N VAL A 187 15.10 27.02 13.23
CA VAL A 187 13.66 26.76 13.30
C VAL A 187 13.08 26.98 11.91
N THR A 188 12.34 25.99 11.42
CA THR A 188 11.57 26.06 10.17
C THR A 188 10.10 26.15 10.51
N GLU A 189 9.42 27.09 9.87
CA GLU A 189 7.98 27.28 9.98
C GLU A 189 7.35 27.07 8.61
N THR A 190 6.31 26.24 8.52
CA THR A 190 5.64 25.91 7.25
C THR A 190 4.17 25.64 7.50
N SER A 191 3.32 26.04 6.57
CA SER A 191 1.88 25.76 6.68
C SER A 191 1.59 24.27 6.49
N ALA A 192 0.58 23.74 7.17
CA ALA A 192 0.12 22.36 6.98
C ALA A 192 -0.11 21.95 5.51
N PRO A 193 -0.78 22.75 4.65
CA PRO A 193 -0.97 22.37 3.25
C PRO A 193 0.32 22.37 2.43
N GLU A 194 1.27 23.26 2.70
CA GLU A 194 2.58 23.25 2.04
C GLU A 194 3.42 22.06 2.49
N LEU A 195 3.42 21.77 3.80
CA LEU A 195 4.08 20.59 4.34
C LEU A 195 3.49 19.31 3.74
N ALA A 196 2.16 19.20 3.65
CA ALA A 196 1.49 18.06 3.01
C ALA A 196 1.93 17.86 1.55
N LYS A 197 2.00 18.94 0.77
CA LYS A 197 2.51 18.90 -0.62
C LYS A 197 3.96 18.45 -0.68
N LEU A 198 4.81 18.98 0.21
CA LEU A 198 6.22 18.60 0.30
C LEU A 198 6.36 17.12 0.65
N LEU A 199 5.67 16.64 1.68
CA LEU A 199 5.73 15.24 2.11
C LEU A 199 5.23 14.30 1.01
N TYR A 200 4.11 14.63 0.36
CA TYR A 200 3.60 13.85 -0.77
C TYR A 200 4.62 13.77 -1.90
N TRP A 201 5.23 14.90 -2.26
CA TRP A 201 6.27 14.94 -3.29
C TRP A 201 7.49 14.11 -2.90
N LEU A 202 7.95 14.17 -1.64
CA LEU A 202 9.05 13.35 -1.14
C LEU A 202 8.73 11.85 -1.24
N MET A 203 7.49 11.42 -0.98
CA MET A 203 7.10 10.02 -1.17
C MET A 203 7.19 9.61 -2.65
N VAL A 204 6.75 10.47 -3.56
CA VAL A 204 6.86 10.23 -5.01
C VAL A 204 8.33 10.12 -5.43
N VAL A 205 9.20 10.98 -4.88
CA VAL A 205 10.65 10.92 -5.13
C VAL A 205 11.22 9.60 -4.61
N GLY A 206 10.91 9.21 -3.37
CA GLY A 206 11.38 7.95 -2.78
C GLY A 206 10.97 6.72 -3.58
N TYR A 207 9.72 6.69 -4.04
CA TYR A 207 9.20 5.65 -4.93
C TYR A 207 9.95 5.61 -6.27
N SER A 208 10.26 6.79 -6.83
CA SER A 208 11.00 6.90 -8.10
C SER A 208 12.47 6.48 -7.94
N ILE A 209 13.09 6.76 -6.80
CA ILE A 209 14.47 6.33 -6.53
C ILE A 209 14.58 4.81 -6.58
N ARG A 210 13.63 4.07 -5.98
CA ARG A 210 13.60 2.61 -6.09
C ARG A 210 13.49 2.14 -7.55
N ASN A 211 12.68 2.81 -8.36
CA ASN A 211 12.57 2.47 -9.78
C ASN A 211 13.88 2.66 -10.53
N ILE A 212 14.58 3.76 -10.23
CA ILE A 212 15.88 4.07 -10.85
C ILE A 212 16.92 3.04 -10.41
N GLU A 213 16.97 2.71 -9.12
CA GLU A 213 17.90 1.71 -8.57
C GLU A 213 17.71 0.34 -9.23
N VAL A 214 16.48 -0.17 -9.29
CA VAL A 214 16.18 -1.46 -9.94
C VAL A 214 16.58 -1.44 -11.41
N ARG A 215 16.29 -0.34 -12.12
CA ARG A 215 16.68 -0.21 -13.54
C ARG A 215 18.19 -0.16 -13.70
N PHE A 216 18.89 0.57 -12.83
CA PHE A 216 20.34 0.69 -12.85
C PHE A 216 21.01 -0.65 -12.55
N ASP A 217 20.52 -1.39 -11.57
CA ASP A 217 21.01 -2.74 -11.26
C ASP A 217 20.80 -3.70 -12.44
N MET A 218 19.64 -3.63 -13.11
CA MET A 218 19.36 -4.42 -14.31
C MET A 218 20.29 -4.05 -15.48
N ASP A 219 20.48 -2.76 -15.75
CA ASP A 219 21.39 -2.30 -16.80
C ASP A 219 22.85 -2.71 -16.51
N ARG A 220 23.27 -2.69 -15.24
CA ARG A 220 24.57 -3.19 -14.79
C ARG A 220 24.73 -4.69 -15.04
N ILE A 221 23.72 -5.50 -14.73
CA ILE A 221 23.73 -6.95 -14.93
C ILE A 221 23.73 -7.30 -16.44
N LEU A 222 23.00 -6.53 -17.24
CA LEU A 222 22.85 -6.75 -18.68
C LEU A 222 24.00 -6.15 -19.52
N GLY A 223 24.93 -5.42 -18.91
CA GLY A 223 26.09 -4.83 -19.60
C GLY A 223 25.76 -3.65 -20.52
N ASN A 224 24.59 -3.01 -20.35
CA ASN A 224 24.21 -1.84 -21.14
C ASN A 224 24.95 -0.59 -20.65
N PRO A 225 25.39 0.32 -21.56
CA PRO A 225 25.99 1.59 -21.15
C PRO A 225 24.95 2.44 -20.37
N PRO A 226 25.37 3.18 -19.33
CA PRO A 226 24.47 3.90 -18.45
C PRO A 226 23.68 4.97 -19.22
N LYS A 227 22.35 4.87 -19.22
CA LYS A 227 21.46 5.94 -19.68
C LYS A 227 21.17 6.87 -18.50
N LEU A 228 21.44 8.17 -18.66
CA LEU A 228 21.13 9.20 -17.67
C LEU A 228 19.64 9.11 -17.28
N ALA A 229 19.36 8.88 -16.00
CA ALA A 229 18.00 8.83 -15.48
C ALA A 229 17.44 10.25 -15.39
N GLU A 230 16.36 10.53 -16.13
CA GLU A 230 15.63 11.79 -16.03
C GLU A 230 14.79 11.78 -14.75
N LEU A 231 15.18 12.62 -13.78
CA LEU A 231 14.31 12.98 -12.67
C LEU A 231 13.06 13.69 -13.23
N PRO A 232 11.88 13.54 -12.60
CA PRO A 232 10.70 14.28 -13.03
C PRO A 232 11.04 15.78 -13.04
N PRO A 233 10.65 16.52 -14.10
CA PRO A 233 10.94 17.94 -14.18
C PRO A 233 10.35 18.64 -12.95
N GLY A 234 11.21 19.40 -12.24
CA GLY A 234 10.73 20.36 -11.26
C GLY A 234 9.81 21.32 -11.98
N GLU A 235 8.63 21.57 -11.42
CA GLU A 235 7.79 22.67 -11.90
C GLU A 235 8.63 23.95 -11.73
N ASP A 236 8.92 24.62 -12.84
CA ASP A 236 9.62 25.91 -12.85
C ASP A 236 8.86 26.88 -11.93
N LEU A 237 9.56 27.37 -10.89
CA LEU A 237 9.12 28.45 -10.01
C LEU A 237 9.15 29.79 -10.75
#